data_AF-A0A6A6NYW7-F1
#
_entry.id   AF-A0A6A6NYW7-F1
#
_cell.length_a   1.000
_cell.length_b   1.000
_cell.length_c   1.000
_cell.angle_alpha   90.00
_cell.angle_beta   90.00
_cell.angle_gamma   90.00
#
_symmetry.space_group_name_H-M   'P 1'
#
loop_
_entity.id
_entity.type
_entity.pdbx_description
1 polymer ?
#
loop_
_entity_poly.entity_id
_entity_poly.type
_entity_poly.pdbx_seq_one_letter_code
_entity_poly.pdbx_strand_id
1 'polypeptide(L)'
;MGSLLAAAETRKRDQLRAKEKMLQREREQEGDEFADKEKFVTAAYKAQQEEMKRLEEEERQREEQEERMKGKVGMRGFYRNMMDSDEQRHREMIEAMQEGQKGAPKKEDDEASKEKTEAELAREMNEKGAKVILNDEGQVADKRQLLSAGLNVRAKPKVAAPAPTLPSRTSDAQQAYQGRNSDKRGMRERQSRMIERQLEEAAKRAADEEDEKRRELEHKAKSRKTEKDVSSAKERYLQRKREKELEAAAAKGT
;
A
#
# COMPACT_ATOMS: atom_id res chain seq x y z
N MET A 1 -28.65 15.84 -0.61
CA MET A 1 -29.12 16.22 0.74
C MET A 1 -28.79 15.18 1.81
N GLY A 2 -28.91 13.86 1.56
CA GLY A 2 -28.66 12.82 2.57
C GLY A 2 -27.22 12.74 3.12
N SER A 3 -26.20 13.00 2.29
CA SER A 3 -24.79 12.95 2.73
C SER A 3 -24.43 14.02 3.76
N LEU A 4 -25.05 15.20 3.69
CA LEU A 4 -24.80 16.28 4.65
C LEU A 4 -25.44 16.00 6.02
N LEU A 5 -26.64 15.42 6.03
CA LEU A 5 -27.33 15.03 7.26
C LEU A 5 -26.60 13.88 7.95
N ALA A 6 -26.20 12.84 7.19
CA ALA A 6 -25.38 11.75 7.72
C ALA A 6 -24.04 12.26 8.31
N ALA A 7 -23.35 13.18 7.60
CA ALA A 7 -22.11 13.76 8.09
C ALA A 7 -22.27 14.70 9.31
N ALA A 8 -23.47 15.26 9.50
CA ALA A 8 -23.79 16.05 10.69
C ALA A 8 -24.10 15.13 11.88
N GLU A 9 -24.78 14.00 11.65
CA GLU A 9 -25.03 12.99 12.67
C GLU A 9 -23.76 12.32 13.16
N THR A 10 -22.83 11.94 12.27
CA THR A 10 -21.53 11.37 12.67
C THR A 10 -20.75 12.34 13.55
N ARG A 11 -20.66 13.61 13.14
CA ARG A 11 -20.01 14.66 13.96
C ARG A 11 -20.67 14.84 15.33
N LYS A 12 -22.00 14.76 15.42
CA LYS A 12 -22.70 14.81 16.72
C LYS A 12 -22.34 13.61 17.59
N ARG A 13 -22.31 12.39 17.02
CA ARG A 13 -21.89 11.17 17.72
C ARG A 13 -20.44 11.29 18.21
N ASP A 14 -19.54 11.76 17.36
CA ASP A 14 -18.12 11.95 17.69
C ASP A 14 -17.92 13.00 18.78
N GLN A 15 -18.67 14.10 18.76
CA GLN A 15 -18.64 15.10 19.83
C GLN A 15 -19.12 14.54 21.17
N LEU A 16 -20.15 13.67 21.17
CA LEU A 16 -20.62 13.00 22.38
C LEU A 16 -19.56 12.02 22.91
N ARG A 17 -18.96 11.20 22.04
CA ARG A 17 -17.84 10.30 22.39
C ARG A 17 -16.66 11.06 23.00
N ALA A 18 -16.27 12.18 22.39
CA ALA A 18 -15.18 13.01 22.88
C ALA A 18 -15.47 13.57 24.28
N LYS A 19 -16.70 14.07 24.51
CA LYS A 19 -17.13 14.57 25.83
C LYS A 19 -17.13 13.46 26.88
N GLU A 20 -17.61 12.27 26.54
CA GLU A 20 -17.62 11.13 27.48
C GLU A 20 -16.21 10.67 27.83
N LYS A 21 -15.30 10.59 26.85
CA LYS A 21 -13.90 10.23 27.08
C LYS A 21 -13.17 11.29 27.90
N MET A 22 -13.48 12.58 27.71
CA MET A 22 -12.98 13.66 28.55
C MET A 22 -13.49 13.53 29.98
N LEU A 23 -14.79 13.30 30.17
CA LEU A 23 -15.39 13.10 31.49
C LEU A 23 -14.82 11.87 32.20
N GLN A 24 -14.56 10.79 31.45
CA GLN A 24 -13.91 9.61 31.99
C GLN A 24 -12.47 9.91 32.43
N ARG A 25 -11.71 10.66 31.61
CA ARG A 25 -10.36 11.10 31.95
C ARG A 25 -10.32 12.01 33.18
N GLU A 26 -11.28 12.94 33.30
CA GLU A 26 -11.44 13.79 34.48
C GLU A 26 -11.75 12.93 35.71
N ARG A 27 -12.65 11.94 35.60
CA ARG A 27 -12.94 10.99 36.70
C ARG A 27 -11.80 10.06 37.05
N GLU A 28 -10.90 9.73 36.13
CA GLU A 28 -9.70 8.95 36.41
C GLU A 28 -8.67 9.82 37.14
N GLN A 29 -8.54 11.10 36.75
CA GLN A 29 -7.67 12.07 37.42
C GLN A 29 -8.17 12.43 38.83
N GLU A 30 -9.48 12.64 39.01
CA GLU A 30 -10.13 12.86 40.31
C GLU A 30 -10.36 11.54 41.07
N GLY A 31 -10.27 10.41 40.38
CA GLY A 31 -10.60 9.08 40.91
C GLY A 31 -9.70 8.66 42.05
N ASP A 32 -8.46 9.14 42.08
CA ASP A 32 -7.53 8.94 43.19
C ASP A 32 -7.95 9.71 44.45
N GLU A 33 -8.65 10.84 44.30
CA GLU A 33 -9.13 11.68 45.41
C GLU A 33 -10.52 11.26 45.92
N PHE A 34 -11.29 10.55 45.09
CA PHE A 34 -12.67 10.14 45.39
C PHE A 34 -12.85 8.62 45.35
N ALA A 35 -11.78 7.84 45.42
CA ALA A 35 -11.79 6.37 45.44
C ALA A 35 -12.66 5.80 46.58
N ASP A 36 -12.63 6.45 47.74
CA ASP A 36 -13.35 6.02 48.95
C ASP A 36 -14.83 6.41 48.96
N LYS A 37 -15.32 7.13 47.95
CA LYS A 37 -16.71 7.62 47.87
C LYS A 37 -17.53 6.79 46.89
N GLU A 38 -18.80 6.58 47.23
CA GLU A 38 -19.73 5.82 46.39
C GLU A 38 -20.02 6.56 45.07
N LYS A 39 -19.96 5.83 43.95
CA LYS A 39 -20.22 6.37 42.60
C LYS A 39 -21.68 6.17 42.24
N PHE A 40 -22.46 7.26 42.22
CA PHE A 40 -23.87 7.22 41.82
C PHE A 40 -24.02 7.58 40.34
N VAL A 41 -24.54 6.63 39.56
CA VAL A 41 -24.87 6.81 38.15
C VAL A 41 -26.38 6.77 37.97
N THR A 42 -26.94 7.77 37.28
CA THR A 42 -28.37 7.78 36.96
C THR A 42 -28.70 6.70 35.91
N ALA A 43 -29.89 6.12 36.00
CA ALA A 43 -30.34 5.09 35.05
C ALA A 43 -30.29 5.57 33.58
N ALA A 44 -30.58 6.87 33.35
CA ALA A 44 -30.49 7.49 32.04
C ALA A 44 -29.06 7.53 31.49
N TYR A 45 -28.07 7.84 32.33
CA TYR A 45 -26.67 7.85 31.90
C TYR A 45 -26.13 6.45 31.62
N LYS A 46 -26.57 5.45 32.40
CA LYS A 46 -26.24 4.04 32.13
C LYS A 46 -26.81 3.59 30.78
N ALA A 47 -28.05 3.95 30.47
CA ALA A 47 -28.66 3.66 29.17
C ALA A 47 -27.92 4.36 28.02
N GLN A 48 -27.54 5.64 28.19
CA GLN A 48 -26.73 6.37 27.20
C GLN A 48 -25.38 5.71 26.93
N GLN A 49 -24.67 5.28 27.98
CA GLN A 49 -23.40 4.55 27.82
C GLN A 49 -23.57 3.22 27.07
N GLU A 50 -24.65 2.47 27.34
CA GLU A 50 -24.92 1.21 26.65
C GLU A 50 -25.28 1.43 25.17
N GLU A 51 -26.07 2.45 24.86
CA GLU A 51 -26.36 2.83 23.47
C GLU A 51 -25.10 3.25 22.71
N MET A 52 -24.24 4.05 23.34
CA MET A 52 -22.97 4.47 22.72
C MET A 52 -22.03 3.30 22.47
N LYS A 53 -21.91 2.36 23.42
CA LYS A 53 -21.12 1.12 23.24
C LYS A 53 -21.66 0.23 22.12
N ARG A 54 -22.98 0.05 22.05
CA ARG A 54 -23.62 -0.73 20.97
C ARG A 54 -23.36 -0.11 19.60
N LEU A 55 -23.50 1.22 19.48
CA LEU A 55 -23.22 1.94 18.24
C LEU A 55 -21.74 1.87 17.84
N GLU A 56 -20.82 1.94 18.81
CA GLU A 56 -19.38 1.77 18.57
C GLU A 56 -19.03 0.36 18.11
N GLU A 57 -19.62 -0.68 18.73
CA GLU A 57 -19.43 -2.06 18.29
C GLU A 57 -19.98 -2.31 16.89
N GLU A 58 -21.15 -1.73 16.56
CA GLU A 58 -21.72 -1.84 15.21
C GLU A 58 -20.87 -1.07 14.18
N GLU A 59 -20.41 0.14 14.49
CA GLU A 59 -19.49 0.89 13.61
C GLU A 59 -18.16 0.17 13.45
N ARG A 60 -17.59 -0.40 14.52
CA ARG A 60 -16.35 -1.18 14.44
C ARG A 60 -16.53 -2.42 13.58
N GLN A 61 -17.64 -3.14 13.73
CA GLN A 61 -17.94 -4.30 12.86
C GLN A 61 -18.12 -3.89 11.40
N ARG A 62 -18.78 -2.75 11.13
CA ARG A 62 -18.92 -2.21 9.77
C ARG A 62 -17.58 -1.78 9.19
N GLU A 63 -16.75 -1.10 9.98
CA GLU A 63 -15.41 -0.68 9.57
C GLU A 63 -14.51 -1.89 9.31
N GLU A 64 -14.49 -2.90 10.19
CA GLU A 64 -13.77 -4.16 9.96
C GLU A 64 -14.24 -4.87 8.69
N GLN A 65 -15.55 -4.88 8.41
CA GLN A 65 -16.09 -5.43 7.17
C GLN A 65 -15.68 -4.59 5.95
N GLU A 66 -15.77 -3.27 6.04
CA GLU A 66 -15.33 -2.37 4.98
C GLU A 66 -13.83 -2.46 4.73
N GLU A 67 -13.00 -2.59 5.76
CA GLU A 67 -11.55 -2.77 5.65
C GLU A 67 -11.22 -4.12 5.03
N ARG A 68 -11.92 -5.19 5.42
CA ARG A 68 -11.82 -6.50 4.78
C ARG A 68 -12.21 -6.42 3.30
N MET A 69 -13.23 -5.64 2.95
CA MET A 69 -13.64 -5.42 1.56
C MET A 69 -12.67 -4.51 0.79
N LYS A 70 -12.20 -3.40 1.39
CA LYS A 70 -11.20 -2.47 0.83
C LYS A 70 -9.86 -3.17 0.61
N GLY A 71 -9.50 -4.11 1.48
CA GLY A 71 -8.33 -4.98 1.32
C GLY A 71 -8.45 -5.95 0.14
N LYS A 72 -9.67 -6.30 -0.28
CA LYS A 72 -9.96 -7.19 -1.40
C LYS A 72 -10.16 -6.45 -2.72
N VAL A 73 -10.62 -5.20 -2.70
CA VAL A 73 -10.96 -4.42 -3.89
C VAL A 73 -9.74 -3.64 -4.40
N GLY A 74 -9.44 -3.78 -5.69
CA GLY A 74 -8.38 -3.05 -6.40
C GLY A 74 -7.09 -3.87 -6.63
N MET A 75 -6.14 -3.28 -7.35
CA MET A 75 -4.89 -3.96 -7.73
C MET A 75 -4.08 -4.43 -6.52
N ARG A 76 -4.01 -3.62 -5.44
CA ARG A 76 -3.30 -3.98 -4.20
C ARG A 76 -3.91 -5.20 -3.52
N GLY A 77 -5.24 -5.33 -3.54
CA GLY A 77 -5.94 -6.49 -2.99
C GLY A 77 -5.70 -7.76 -3.79
N PHE A 78 -5.67 -7.65 -5.13
CA PHE A 78 -5.29 -8.76 -6.01
C PHE A 78 -3.87 -9.27 -5.71
N TYR A 79 -2.88 -8.38 -5.61
CA TYR A 79 -1.50 -8.78 -5.28
C TYR A 79 -1.36 -9.37 -3.88
N ARG A 80 -2.06 -8.82 -2.88
CA ARG A 80 -2.09 -9.39 -1.52
C ARG A 80 -2.67 -10.80 -1.52
N ASN A 81 -3.83 -11.00 -2.15
CA ASN A 81 -4.45 -12.33 -2.23
C ASN A 81 -3.56 -13.34 -2.96
N MET A 82 -2.82 -12.91 -4.01
CA MET A 82 -1.87 -13.78 -4.70
C MET A 82 -0.71 -14.20 -3.78
N MET A 83 -0.13 -13.26 -3.03
CA MET A 83 0.92 -13.56 -2.04
C MET A 83 0.41 -14.47 -0.93
N ASP A 84 -0.76 -14.16 -0.35
CA ASP A 84 -1.38 -14.99 0.70
C ASP A 84 -1.64 -16.42 0.20
N SER A 85 -2.07 -16.56 -1.05
CA SER A 85 -2.30 -17.88 -1.68
C SER A 85 -1.00 -18.65 -1.91
N ASP A 86 0.08 -17.98 -2.32
CA ASP A 86 1.39 -18.60 -2.50
C ASP A 86 2.02 -19.00 -1.15
N GLU A 87 1.84 -18.18 -0.10
CA GLU A 87 2.24 -18.52 1.27
C GLU A 87 1.45 -19.70 1.85
N GLN A 88 0.15 -19.82 1.54
CA GLN A 88 -0.66 -20.97 1.92
C GLN A 88 -0.15 -22.25 1.26
N ARG A 89 0.09 -22.22 -0.06
CA ARG A 89 0.67 -23.37 -0.79
C ARG A 89 2.03 -23.78 -0.25
N HIS A 90 2.87 -22.80 0.09
CA HIS A 90 4.18 -23.08 0.68
C HIS A 90 4.05 -23.69 2.09
N ARG A 91 3.13 -23.19 2.91
CA ARG A 91 2.83 -23.79 4.22
C ARG A 91 2.34 -25.23 4.10
N GLU A 92 1.37 -25.48 3.22
CA GLU A 92 0.86 -26.83 2.93
C GLU A 92 1.95 -27.76 2.45
N MET A 93 2.86 -27.28 1.59
CA MET A 93 4.01 -28.06 1.12
C MET A 93 4.98 -28.41 2.26
N ILE A 94 5.27 -27.47 3.16
CA ILE A 94 6.12 -27.71 4.33
C ILE A 94 5.45 -28.69 5.29
N GLU A 95 4.15 -28.52 5.54
CA GLU A 95 3.38 -29.39 6.44
C GLU A 95 3.32 -30.81 5.88
N ALA A 96 3.01 -30.98 4.59
CA ALA A 96 3.04 -32.28 3.92
C ALA A 96 4.44 -32.92 3.93
N MET A 97 5.50 -32.11 3.79
CA MET A 97 6.89 -32.59 3.90
C MET A 97 7.22 -33.01 5.34
N GLN A 98 6.79 -32.25 6.36
CA GLN A 98 6.96 -32.61 7.76
C GLN A 98 6.16 -33.86 8.15
N GLU A 99 4.94 -34.00 7.68
CA GLU A 99 4.10 -35.18 7.92
C GLU A 99 4.66 -36.42 7.22
N GLY A 100 5.15 -36.27 5.99
CA GLY A 100 5.89 -37.33 5.29
C GLY A 100 7.17 -37.75 6.01
N GLN A 101 7.84 -36.80 6.69
CA GLN A 101 9.03 -37.08 7.50
C GLN A 101 8.71 -37.73 8.85
N LYS A 102 7.51 -37.50 9.41
CA LYS A 102 7.03 -38.13 10.66
C LYS A 102 6.38 -39.50 10.45
N GLY A 103 5.92 -39.80 9.23
CA GLY A 103 5.32 -41.09 8.87
C GLY A 103 6.28 -42.13 8.28
N ALA A 104 7.54 -41.78 8.01
CA ALA A 104 8.52 -42.70 7.47
C ALA A 104 9.25 -43.48 8.59
N PRO A 105 9.22 -44.83 8.62
CA PRO A 105 10.13 -45.58 9.48
C PRO A 105 11.56 -45.31 8.98
N LYS A 106 12.46 -44.91 9.88
CA LYS A 106 13.91 -44.83 9.60
C LYS A 106 14.36 -46.16 9.02
N LYS A 107 14.61 -46.21 7.71
CA LYS A 107 15.49 -47.19 7.09
C LYS A 107 16.85 -46.55 6.97
N GLU A 108 17.71 -46.88 7.92
CA GLU A 108 19.13 -47.02 7.65
C GLU A 108 19.28 -48.21 6.69
N ASP A 109 19.81 -47.92 5.50
CA ASP A 109 20.87 -48.66 4.80
C ASP A 109 20.76 -48.48 3.28
N ASP A 110 21.93 -48.20 2.71
CA ASP A 110 22.39 -48.48 1.35
C ASP A 110 21.34 -48.57 0.24
N GLU A 111 21.41 -47.62 -0.69
CA GLU A 111 21.73 -47.98 -2.07
C GLU A 111 22.11 -46.74 -2.86
N ALA A 112 23.35 -46.75 -3.34
CA ALA A 112 23.74 -46.04 -4.52
C ALA A 112 22.75 -46.38 -5.64
N SER A 113 21.76 -45.51 -5.85
CA SER A 113 21.11 -45.40 -7.14
C SER A 113 22.19 -44.93 -8.10
N LYS A 114 22.91 -45.89 -8.67
CA LYS A 114 23.86 -45.69 -9.77
C LYS A 114 23.12 -44.88 -10.81
N GLU A 115 23.37 -43.58 -10.80
CA GLU A 115 23.17 -42.71 -11.94
C GLU A 115 23.79 -43.48 -13.12
N LYS A 116 22.95 -43.94 -14.05
CA LYS A 116 23.45 -44.45 -15.33
C LYS A 116 24.40 -43.38 -15.81
N THR A 117 25.69 -43.70 -15.88
CA THR A 117 26.72 -42.69 -16.13
C THR A 117 26.35 -41.94 -17.40
N GLU A 118 26.60 -40.63 -17.47
CA GLU A 118 26.21 -39.80 -18.62
C GLU A 118 26.65 -40.42 -19.96
N ALA A 119 27.76 -41.17 -19.94
CA ALA A 119 28.28 -41.97 -21.03
C ALA A 119 27.36 -43.12 -21.47
N GLU A 120 26.75 -43.87 -20.54
CA GLU A 120 25.82 -44.96 -20.84
C GLU A 120 24.50 -44.42 -21.42
N LEU A 121 24.00 -43.32 -20.87
CA LEU A 121 22.80 -42.65 -21.38
C LEU A 121 23.04 -42.10 -22.79
N ALA A 122 24.21 -41.51 -23.04
CA ALA A 122 24.58 -41.02 -24.36
C ALA A 122 24.73 -42.15 -25.41
N ARG A 123 25.24 -43.32 -25.02
CA ARG A 123 25.29 -44.51 -25.89
C ARG A 123 23.89 -45.03 -26.23
N GLU A 124 23.02 -45.15 -25.24
CA GLU A 124 21.63 -45.57 -25.44
C GLU A 124 20.86 -44.60 -26.36
N MET A 125 21.15 -43.29 -26.25
CA MET A 125 20.55 -42.26 -27.12
C MET A 125 21.10 -42.29 -28.55
N ASN A 126 22.40 -42.59 -28.73
CA ASN A 126 22.99 -42.84 -30.04
C ASN A 126 22.40 -44.09 -30.71
N GLU A 127 22.18 -45.17 -29.96
CA GLU A 127 21.49 -46.37 -30.44
C GLU A 127 20.04 -46.09 -30.85
N LYS A 128 19.35 -45.20 -30.12
CA LYS A 128 18.00 -44.69 -30.46
C LYS A 128 17.99 -43.66 -31.59
N GLY A 129 19.14 -43.36 -32.21
CA GLY A 129 19.26 -42.50 -33.40
C GLY A 129 19.50 -41.01 -33.12
N ALA A 130 19.68 -40.61 -31.86
CA ALA A 130 20.09 -39.24 -31.52
C ALA A 130 21.61 -39.12 -31.59
N LYS A 131 22.15 -38.27 -32.47
CA LYS A 131 23.60 -38.05 -32.60
C LYS A 131 24.13 -37.24 -31.40
N VAL A 132 24.58 -37.92 -30.35
CA VAL A 132 25.20 -37.34 -29.15
C VAL A 132 26.72 -37.52 -29.24
N ILE A 133 27.44 -36.41 -29.30
CA ILE A 133 28.91 -36.38 -29.37
C ILE A 133 29.49 -36.41 -27.95
N LEU A 134 30.39 -37.37 -27.70
CA LEU A 134 31.11 -37.52 -26.44
C LEU A 134 32.56 -37.04 -26.60
N ASN A 135 33.09 -36.35 -25.58
CA ASN A 135 34.51 -36.00 -25.48
C ASN A 135 35.34 -37.19 -24.96
N ASP A 136 36.67 -37.10 -25.04
CA ASP A 136 37.60 -38.17 -24.62
C ASP A 136 37.47 -38.57 -23.13
N GLU A 137 36.90 -37.69 -22.30
CA GLU A 137 36.59 -37.92 -20.88
C GLU A 137 35.18 -38.53 -20.65
N GLY A 138 34.46 -38.89 -21.71
CA GLY A 138 33.14 -39.53 -21.63
C GLY A 138 31.97 -38.59 -21.31
N GLN A 139 32.19 -37.28 -21.33
CA GLN A 139 31.15 -36.25 -21.13
C GLN A 139 30.50 -35.83 -22.44
N VAL A 140 29.20 -35.50 -22.40
CA VAL A 140 28.45 -35.01 -23.56
C VAL A 140 28.89 -33.59 -23.93
N ALA A 141 29.44 -33.43 -25.13
CA ALA A 141 30.01 -32.17 -25.61
C ALA A 141 28.95 -31.06 -25.75
N ASP A 142 27.71 -31.41 -26.14
CA ASP A 142 26.59 -30.48 -26.25
C ASP A 142 25.30 -31.07 -25.65
N LYS A 143 24.89 -30.53 -24.49
CA LYS A 143 23.69 -30.96 -23.74
C LYS A 143 22.39 -30.78 -24.52
N ARG A 144 22.36 -29.97 -25.59
CA ARG A 144 21.18 -29.84 -26.47
C ARG A 144 20.93 -31.10 -27.29
N GLN A 145 21.97 -31.89 -27.57
CA GLN A 145 21.83 -33.13 -28.34
C GLN A 145 21.02 -34.19 -27.57
N LEU A 146 21.05 -34.14 -26.23
CA LEU A 146 20.18 -34.96 -25.37
C LEU A 146 18.69 -34.58 -25.50
N LEU A 147 18.39 -33.36 -25.92
CA LEU A 147 17.02 -32.84 -26.11
C LEU A 147 16.47 -33.10 -27.52
N SER A 148 17.26 -33.70 -28.41
CA SER A 148 16.87 -33.96 -29.80
C SER A 148 15.88 -35.12 -29.97
N ALA A 149 15.70 -35.94 -28.94
CA ALA A 149 14.77 -37.08 -28.91
C ALA A 149 13.28 -36.70 -28.87
N GLY A 150 12.92 -35.53 -29.41
CA GLY A 150 11.55 -35.13 -29.68
C GLY A 150 10.92 -34.30 -28.56
N LEU A 151 11.10 -32.98 -28.63
CA LEU A 151 10.04 -32.09 -28.17
C LEU A 151 8.75 -32.47 -28.94
N ASN A 152 7.63 -32.70 -28.26
CA ASN A 152 6.32 -33.09 -28.84
C ASN A 152 5.72 -32.00 -29.77
N VAL A 153 6.45 -31.58 -30.81
CA VAL A 153 6.00 -30.63 -31.82
C VAL A 153 5.23 -31.43 -32.86
N ARG A 154 3.91 -31.56 -32.66
CA ARG A 154 3.01 -32.07 -33.70
C ARG A 154 3.16 -31.17 -34.93
N ALA A 155 3.72 -31.71 -36.02
CA ALA A 155 3.78 -31.00 -37.30
C ALA A 155 2.35 -30.69 -37.76
N LYS A 156 2.02 -29.41 -37.95
CA LYS A 156 0.75 -29.01 -38.57
C LYS A 156 0.77 -29.45 -40.04
N PRO A 157 -0.29 -30.10 -40.57
CA PRO A 157 -0.33 -30.49 -41.97
C PRO A 157 -0.34 -29.25 -42.86
N LYS A 158 0.61 -29.23 -43.80
CA LYS A 158 0.79 -28.17 -44.80
C LYS A 158 -0.26 -28.37 -45.89
N VAL A 159 -1.33 -27.57 -45.87
CA VAL A 159 -2.30 -27.55 -46.96
C VAL A 159 -1.67 -26.85 -48.15
N ALA A 160 -1.49 -27.58 -49.25
CA ALA A 160 -1.06 -27.03 -50.53
C ALA A 160 -2.25 -26.28 -51.16
N ALA A 161 -2.12 -24.97 -51.32
CA ALA A 161 -3.00 -24.18 -52.17
C ALA A 161 -2.22 -23.72 -53.42
N PRO A 162 -2.84 -23.72 -54.60
CA PRO A 162 -2.17 -23.45 -55.87
C PRO A 162 -1.84 -21.96 -56.03
N ALA A 163 -0.70 -21.69 -56.67
CA ALA A 163 -0.23 -20.36 -57.02
C ALA A 163 -1.07 -19.73 -58.15
N PRO A 164 -1.32 -18.41 -58.10
CA PRO A 164 -1.49 -17.61 -59.30
C PRO A 164 -0.26 -16.73 -59.55
N THR A 165 0.29 -16.87 -60.75
CA THR A 165 1.33 -16.01 -61.33
C THR A 165 0.72 -14.71 -61.86
N LEU A 166 1.16 -13.55 -61.37
CA LEU A 166 0.97 -12.25 -62.03
C LEU A 166 2.21 -11.35 -61.83
N PRO A 167 2.48 -10.43 -62.77
CA PRO A 167 3.84 -9.95 -63.05
C PRO A 167 4.31 -8.80 -62.15
N SER A 168 5.62 -8.79 -61.98
CA SER A 168 6.48 -7.75 -61.43
C SER A 168 6.07 -6.33 -61.85
N ARG A 169 5.72 -5.51 -60.86
CA ARG A 169 5.84 -4.05 -60.95
C ARG A 169 6.91 -3.59 -59.97
N THR A 170 7.81 -2.81 -60.54
CA THR A 170 9.02 -2.23 -59.95
C THR A 170 8.72 -1.37 -58.74
N SER A 171 9.57 -1.57 -57.74
CA SER A 171 9.72 -0.83 -56.49
C SER A 171 10.21 0.60 -56.71
N ASP A 172 9.49 1.59 -56.18
CA ASP A 172 10.11 2.77 -55.56
C ASP A 172 9.12 3.43 -54.58
N ALA A 173 9.09 2.88 -53.37
CA ALA A 173 8.69 3.55 -52.15
C ALA A 173 9.11 2.64 -51.00
N GLN A 174 10.31 2.85 -50.46
CA GLN A 174 10.70 2.28 -49.18
C GLN A 174 9.82 2.90 -48.09
N GLN A 175 8.60 2.37 -47.93
CA GLN A 175 7.88 2.46 -46.68
C GLN A 175 8.66 1.62 -45.69
N ALA A 176 9.58 2.28 -44.98
CA ALA A 176 10.30 1.71 -43.86
C ALA A 176 9.27 1.04 -42.96
N TYR A 177 9.31 -0.30 -42.93
CA TYR A 177 8.50 -1.12 -42.06
C TYR A 177 8.76 -0.63 -40.63
N GLN A 178 7.87 0.21 -40.11
CA GLN A 178 7.87 0.59 -38.70
C GLN A 178 7.40 -0.65 -37.96
N GLY A 179 8.36 -1.55 -37.71
CA GLY A 179 8.14 -2.73 -36.90
C GLY A 179 7.52 -2.30 -35.58
N ARG A 180 6.75 -3.23 -34.99
CA ARG A 180 6.12 -3.33 -33.65
C ARG A 180 6.68 -2.49 -32.48
N ASN A 181 7.83 -1.85 -32.62
CA ASN A 181 8.44 -0.87 -31.73
C ASN A 181 7.81 0.54 -31.81
N SER A 182 7.17 0.94 -32.93
CA SER A 182 6.47 2.24 -33.02
C SER A 182 5.25 2.29 -32.08
N ASP A 183 4.45 1.22 -32.08
CA ASP A 183 3.32 1.06 -31.15
C ASP A 183 3.76 1.08 -29.68
N LYS A 184 4.93 0.50 -29.37
CA LYS A 184 5.50 0.53 -28.01
C LYS A 184 5.94 1.93 -27.58
N ARG A 185 6.48 2.75 -28.49
CA ARG A 185 6.84 4.14 -28.20
C ARG A 185 5.59 4.98 -27.95
N GLY A 186 4.56 4.85 -28.78
CA GLY A 186 3.28 5.54 -28.58
C GLY A 186 2.58 5.15 -27.26
N MET A 187 2.67 3.87 -26.86
CA MET A 187 2.17 3.44 -25.54
C MET A 187 2.98 4.03 -24.39
N ARG A 188 4.32 4.06 -24.50
CA ARG A 188 5.19 4.65 -23.48
C ARG A 188 4.98 6.16 -23.35
N GLU A 189 4.80 6.89 -24.45
CA GLU A 189 4.50 8.33 -24.44
C GLU A 189 3.16 8.64 -23.78
N ARG A 190 2.14 7.79 -24.00
CA ARG A 190 0.84 7.94 -23.31
C ARG A 190 0.98 7.68 -21.82
N GLN A 191 1.71 6.63 -21.44
CA GLN A 191 1.99 6.32 -20.04
C GLN A 191 2.81 7.42 -19.36
N SER A 192 3.84 7.95 -20.03
CA SER A 192 4.66 9.03 -19.48
C SER A 192 3.84 10.31 -19.30
N ARG A 193 2.99 10.68 -20.26
CA ARG A 193 2.07 11.84 -20.13
C ARG A 193 1.07 11.67 -18.99
N MET A 194 0.58 10.44 -18.75
CA MET A 194 -0.31 10.17 -17.61
C MET A 194 0.41 10.35 -16.27
N ILE A 195 1.64 9.84 -16.16
CA ILE A 195 2.47 9.98 -14.96
C ILE A 195 2.87 11.44 -14.74
N GLU A 196 3.26 12.14 -15.79
CA GLU A 196 3.59 13.56 -15.78
C GLU A 196 2.40 14.38 -15.28
N ARG A 197 1.19 14.13 -15.80
CA ARG A 197 -0.02 14.80 -15.33
C ARG A 197 -0.33 14.51 -13.86
N GLN A 198 -0.11 13.29 -13.37
CA GLN A 198 -0.28 12.95 -11.96
C GLN A 198 0.76 13.66 -11.08
N LEU A 199 2.01 13.75 -11.54
CA LEU A 199 3.08 14.46 -10.85
C LEU A 199 2.81 15.96 -10.80
N GLU A 200 2.36 16.56 -11.90
CA GLU A 200 1.95 17.97 -11.98
C GLU A 200 0.77 18.28 -11.05
N GLU A 201 -0.24 17.40 -11.00
CA GLU A 201 -1.38 17.57 -10.10
C GLU A 201 -0.98 17.45 -8.64
N ALA A 202 -0.10 16.50 -8.30
CA ALA A 202 0.46 16.37 -6.96
C ALA A 202 1.30 17.61 -6.57
N ALA A 203 2.12 18.11 -7.50
CA ALA A 203 2.92 19.32 -7.28
C ALA A 203 2.05 20.57 -7.09
N LYS A 204 0.97 20.71 -7.86
CA LYS A 204 -0.01 21.81 -7.69
C LYS A 204 -0.68 21.75 -6.32
N ARG A 205 -1.18 20.58 -5.92
CA ARG A 205 -1.78 20.40 -4.58
C ARG A 205 -0.78 20.70 -3.46
N ALA A 206 0.46 20.25 -3.60
CA ALA A 206 1.50 20.55 -2.61
C ALA A 206 1.81 22.05 -2.51
N ALA A 207 1.86 22.76 -3.64
CA ALA A 207 2.05 24.21 -3.67
C ALA A 207 0.87 24.95 -3.03
N ASP A 208 -0.36 24.56 -3.34
CA ASP A 208 -1.57 25.15 -2.75
C ASP A 208 -1.59 24.93 -1.22
N GLU A 209 -1.25 23.73 -0.75
CA GLU A 209 -1.13 23.43 0.68
C GLU A 209 -0.02 24.23 1.37
N GLU A 210 1.12 24.44 0.72
CA GLU A 210 2.20 25.29 1.25
C GLU A 210 1.77 26.75 1.35
N ASP A 211 1.06 27.26 0.36
CA ASP A 211 0.53 28.63 0.37
C ASP A 211 -0.55 28.82 1.44
N GLU A 212 -1.43 27.85 1.64
CA GLU A 212 -2.39 27.85 2.75
C GLU A 212 -1.68 27.84 4.11
N LYS A 213 -0.68 26.97 4.29
CA LYS A 213 0.15 26.94 5.51
C LYS A 213 0.86 28.27 5.75
N ARG A 214 1.40 28.90 4.71
CA ARG A 214 2.03 30.22 4.80
C ARG A 214 1.01 31.29 5.23
N ARG A 215 -0.17 31.33 4.61
CA ARG A 215 -1.25 32.25 5.00
C ARG A 215 -1.71 32.04 6.43
N GLU A 216 -1.82 30.79 6.88
CA GLU A 216 -2.13 30.48 8.27
C GLU A 216 -1.04 30.97 9.23
N LEU A 217 0.24 30.72 8.90
CA LEU A 217 1.37 31.20 9.71
C LEU A 217 1.39 32.72 9.77
N GLU A 218 1.15 33.40 8.66
CA GLU A 218 1.00 34.85 8.63
C GLU A 218 -0.17 35.34 9.48
N HIS A 219 -1.33 34.68 9.40
CA HIS A 219 -2.49 35.06 10.20
C HIS A 219 -2.22 34.84 11.70
N LYS A 220 -1.56 33.74 12.05
CA LYS A 220 -1.11 33.43 13.43
C LYS A 220 -0.05 34.43 13.92
N ALA A 221 0.84 34.88 13.03
CA ALA A 221 1.83 35.91 13.35
C ALA A 221 1.18 37.29 13.52
N LYS A 222 0.22 37.65 12.65
CA LYS A 222 -0.56 38.90 12.72
C LYS A 222 -1.44 38.97 13.98
N SER A 223 -1.97 37.83 14.45
CA SER A 223 -2.80 37.78 15.66
C SER A 223 -2.01 37.73 16.97
N ARG A 224 -0.76 37.27 16.94
CA ARG A 224 0.14 37.30 18.11
C ARG A 224 0.72 38.70 18.30
N LYS A 225 0.56 39.25 19.51
CA LYS A 225 1.21 40.50 19.91
C LYS A 225 2.72 40.30 19.91
N THR A 226 3.45 41.21 19.26
CA THR A 226 4.92 41.16 19.25
C THR A 226 5.48 41.65 20.59
N GLU A 227 6.72 41.28 20.93
CA GLU A 227 7.38 41.75 22.16
C GLU A 227 7.46 43.29 22.22
N LYS A 228 7.61 43.94 21.07
CA LYS A 228 7.60 45.42 20.94
C LYS A 228 6.23 46.02 21.27
N ASP A 229 5.14 45.34 20.89
CA ASP A 229 3.79 45.77 21.26
C ASP A 229 3.57 45.66 22.77
N VAL A 230 4.12 44.61 23.40
CA VAL A 230 4.05 44.42 24.85
C VAL A 230 4.91 45.45 25.59
N SER A 231 6.13 45.75 25.14
CA SER A 231 6.98 46.77 25.78
C SER A 231 6.38 48.16 25.66
N SER A 232 5.91 48.55 24.47
CA SER A 232 5.24 49.85 24.27
C SER A 232 3.93 49.98 25.06
N ALA A 233 3.19 48.89 25.25
CA ALA A 233 2.00 48.89 26.11
C ALA A 233 2.37 49.07 27.60
N LYS A 234 3.45 48.41 28.06
CA LYS A 234 3.99 48.59 29.42
C LYS A 234 4.48 50.02 29.65
N GLU A 235 5.22 50.60 28.71
CA GLU A 235 5.71 51.99 28.80
C GLU A 235 4.55 52.99 28.92
N ARG A 236 3.54 52.88 28.05
CA ARG A 236 2.33 53.72 28.11
C ARG A 236 1.56 53.54 29.41
N TYR A 237 1.50 52.32 29.94
CA TYR A 237 0.87 52.07 31.24
C TYR A 237 1.64 52.75 32.38
N LEU A 238 2.98 52.66 32.39
CA LEU A 238 3.82 53.30 33.39
C LEU A 238 3.76 54.82 33.33
N GLN A 239 3.71 55.41 32.12
CA GLN A 239 3.54 56.85 31.94
C GLN A 239 2.20 57.32 32.52
N ARG A 240 1.08 56.68 32.13
CA ARG A 240 -0.24 57.02 32.69
C ARG A 240 -0.31 56.83 34.20
N LYS A 241 0.40 55.85 34.75
CA LYS A 241 0.46 55.64 36.20
C LYS A 241 1.22 56.79 36.89
N ARG A 242 2.36 57.20 36.33
CA ARG A 242 3.14 58.34 36.85
C ARG A 242 2.35 59.64 36.77
N GLU A 243 1.67 59.90 35.66
CA GLU A 243 0.82 61.09 35.51
C GLU A 243 -0.31 61.11 36.55
N LYS A 244 -1.00 59.99 36.76
CA LYS A 244 -2.02 59.87 37.81
C LYS A 244 -1.47 60.06 39.21
N GLU A 245 -0.27 59.56 39.50
CA GLU A 245 0.39 59.76 40.80
C GLU A 245 0.79 61.22 40.99
N LEU A 246 1.27 61.90 39.96
CA LEU A 246 1.58 63.33 39.98
C LEU A 246 0.31 64.19 40.16
N GLU A 247 -0.76 63.88 39.45
CA GLU A 247 -2.06 64.54 39.63
C GLU A 247 -2.64 64.31 41.03
N ALA A 248 -2.56 63.08 41.55
CA ALA A 248 -3.01 62.77 42.91
C ALA A 248 -2.15 63.45 43.98
N ALA A 249 -0.85 63.62 43.73
CA ALA A 249 0.04 64.39 44.59
C ALA A 249 -0.29 65.89 44.53
N ALA A 250 -0.55 66.43 43.34
CA ALA A 250 -0.96 67.82 43.15
C ALA A 250 -2.31 68.11 43.84
N ALA A 251 -3.29 67.19 43.73
CA ALA A 251 -4.60 67.32 44.36
C ALA A 251 -4.58 67.16 45.89
N LYS A 252 -3.55 66.55 46.47
CA LYS A 252 -3.34 66.46 47.94
C LYS A 252 -2.52 67.63 48.50
N GLY A 253 -1.85 68.40 47.64
CA GLY A 253 -1.01 69.54 48.01
C GLY A 253 -1.73 70.90 48.01
N THR A 254 -3.01 70.92 47.65
CA THR A 254 -3.93 72.06 47.74
C THR A 254 -4.96 71.82 48.83
#